data_AF-H5TIW4-F1
#
_entry.id   AF-H5TIW4-F1
#
_cell.length_a   1.000
_cell.length_b   1.000
_cell.length_c   1.000
_cell.angle_alpha   90.00
_cell.angle_beta   90.00
_cell.angle_gamma   90.00
#
_symmetry.space_group_name_H-M   'P 1'
#
loop_
_entity.id
_entity.type
_entity.pdbx_description
1 polymer ?
#
loop_
_entity_poly.entity_id
_entity_poly.type
_entity_poly.pdbx_seq_one_letter_code
_entity_poly.pdbx_strand_id
1 'polypeptide(L)'
;MAEKRITGVELVKVGTWEASTGPWTVTRADIAAMIDAFTAGAVRKPPIKLGHTDERFDGTPSFGFVDKLRTTNNGDALVGDLVMPAWLADAAPLHYPDRSVEAAYDFQDGAGTVWPLALTGLALLGEAAPAITSLDSLQDLVVASARKRVALTTTGAGWPDTGYRTTILIAAARRRRNQRKVL
;
A
#
# COMPACT_ATOMS: atom_id res chain seq x y z
N MET A 1 -16.62 2.52 -12.13
CA MET A 1 -16.39 1.90 -10.81
C MET A 1 -15.66 2.89 -9.93
N ALA A 2 -15.90 2.91 -8.62
CA ALA A 2 -15.15 3.77 -7.72
C ALA A 2 -13.71 3.25 -7.55
N GLU A 3 -12.74 4.14 -7.72
CA GLU A 3 -11.33 3.91 -7.38
C GLU A 3 -11.13 4.11 -5.87
N LYS A 4 -10.23 3.33 -5.27
CA LYS A 4 -9.73 3.56 -3.92
C LYS A 4 -8.21 3.38 -3.88
N ARG A 5 -7.59 4.09 -2.95
CA ARG A 5 -6.15 4.13 -2.77
C ARG A 5 -5.76 3.58 -1.40
N ILE A 6 -4.81 2.66 -1.36
CA ILE A 6 -4.08 2.28 -0.14
C ILE A 6 -2.74 3.01 -0.18
N THR A 7 -2.57 4.00 0.70
CA THR A 7 -1.44 4.94 0.62
C THR A 7 -0.24 4.47 1.43
N GLY A 8 0.97 4.72 0.93
CA GLY A 8 2.21 4.47 1.68
C GLY A 8 2.47 3.00 1.99
N VAL A 9 2.10 2.12 1.06
CA VAL A 9 2.41 0.70 1.11
C VAL A 9 3.91 0.54 0.85
N GLU A 10 4.63 -0.10 1.78
CA GLU A 10 6.04 -0.47 1.53
C GLU A 10 6.11 -1.46 0.37
N LEU A 11 7.07 -1.30 -0.53
CA LEU A 11 7.20 -2.14 -1.72
C LEU A 11 8.53 -2.89 -1.72
N VAL A 12 9.59 -2.21 -1.27
CA VAL A 12 10.96 -2.73 -1.25
C VAL A 12 11.67 -2.22 0.01
N LYS A 13 12.52 -3.06 0.62
CA LYS A 13 13.44 -2.68 1.70
C LYS A 13 14.87 -3.06 1.34
N VAL A 14 15.83 -2.24 1.74
CA VAL A 14 17.26 -2.55 1.66
C VAL A 14 17.54 -3.83 2.45
N GLY A 15 18.38 -4.70 1.88
CA GLY A 15 18.70 -6.00 2.45
C GLY A 15 18.94 -7.04 1.36
N THR A 16 19.19 -8.28 1.79
CA THR A 16 19.27 -9.44 0.91
C THR A 16 18.10 -10.35 1.18
N TRP A 17 17.38 -10.72 0.12
CA TRP A 17 16.10 -11.43 0.18
C TRP A 17 16.14 -12.63 -0.74
N GLU A 18 15.51 -13.73 -0.35
CA GLU A 18 15.38 -14.91 -1.20
C GLU A 18 14.14 -14.74 -2.09
N ALA A 19 14.35 -14.27 -3.33
CA ALA A 19 13.29 -14.20 -4.33
C ALA A 19 13.14 -15.54 -5.07
N SER A 20 12.01 -15.76 -5.74
CA SER A 20 11.79 -16.96 -6.56
C SER A 20 12.79 -17.09 -7.72
N THR A 21 13.40 -15.97 -8.12
CA THR A 21 14.46 -15.89 -9.13
C THR A 21 15.88 -16.03 -8.55
N GLY A 22 15.99 -16.28 -7.24
CA GLY A 22 17.26 -16.36 -6.51
C GLY A 22 17.49 -15.20 -5.54
N PRO A 23 18.65 -15.17 -4.86
CA PRO A 23 18.99 -14.11 -3.92
C PRO A 23 18.99 -12.74 -4.59
N TRP A 24 18.30 -11.78 -3.97
CA TRP A 24 18.19 -10.40 -4.44
C TRP A 24 18.70 -9.44 -3.36
N THR A 25 19.81 -8.76 -3.65
CA THR A 25 20.35 -7.71 -2.79
C THR A 25 19.86 -6.35 -3.28
N VAL A 26 19.14 -5.67 -2.40
CA VAL A 26 18.61 -4.33 -2.62
C VAL A 26 19.44 -3.33 -1.84
N THR A 27 19.91 -2.30 -2.53
CA THR A 27 20.60 -1.14 -1.96
C THR A 27 19.73 0.12 -1.98
N ARG A 28 20.17 1.18 -1.29
CA ARG A 28 19.50 2.50 -1.39
C ARG A 28 19.58 3.08 -2.81
N ALA A 29 20.66 2.77 -3.54
CA ALA A 29 20.84 3.21 -4.92
C ALA A 29 19.83 2.54 -5.86
N ASP A 30 19.51 1.27 -5.63
CA ASP A 30 18.47 0.54 -6.36
C ASP A 30 17.09 1.18 -6.15
N ILE A 31 16.76 1.52 -4.90
CA ILE A 31 15.51 2.23 -4.58
C ILE A 31 15.45 3.60 -5.28
N ALA A 32 16.55 4.36 -5.28
CA ALA A 32 16.63 5.63 -5.97
C ALA A 32 16.44 5.46 -7.49
N ALA A 33 17.12 4.48 -8.10
CA ALA A 33 16.99 4.18 -9.53
C ALA A 33 15.55 3.83 -9.93
N MET A 34 14.83 3.04 -9.12
CA MET A 34 13.42 2.74 -9.36
C MET A 34 12.54 4.00 -9.36
N ILE A 35 12.79 4.93 -8.43
CA ILE A 35 12.05 6.20 -8.34
C ILE A 35 12.37 7.09 -9.54
N ASP A 36 13.64 7.17 -9.95
CA ASP A 36 14.08 7.97 -11.08
C ASP A 36 13.45 7.47 -12.39
N ALA A 37 13.49 6.16 -12.64
CA ALA A 37 12.86 5.54 -13.81
C ALA A 37 11.34 5.77 -13.86
N PHE A 38 10.65 5.65 -12.71
CA PHE A 38 9.23 5.92 -12.61
C PHE A 38 8.91 7.41 -12.85
N THR A 39 9.71 8.32 -12.28
CA THR A 39 9.50 9.77 -12.38
C THR A 39 9.76 10.29 -13.80
N ALA A 40 10.75 9.72 -14.49
CA ALA A 40 11.03 10.02 -15.88
C ALA A 40 9.98 9.47 -16.86
N GLY A 41 9.06 8.62 -16.39
CA GLY A 41 8.08 7.95 -17.24
C GLY A 41 8.70 6.89 -18.16
N ALA A 42 9.89 6.38 -17.81
CA ALA A 42 10.57 5.31 -18.55
C ALA A 42 9.74 4.02 -18.58
N VAL A 43 9.06 3.74 -17.46
CA VAL A 43 8.07 2.67 -17.32
C VAL A 43 6.67 3.26 -17.23
N ARG A 44 5.68 2.55 -17.79
CA ARG A 44 4.28 2.83 -17.44
C ARG A 44 4.07 2.63 -15.94
N LYS A 45 3.01 3.21 -15.37
CA LYS A 45 2.65 2.96 -13.96
C LYS A 45 2.57 1.43 -13.71
N PRO A 46 3.31 0.89 -12.72
CA PRO A 46 3.42 -0.56 -12.52
C PRO A 46 2.04 -1.19 -12.32
N PRO A 47 1.58 -2.10 -13.18
CA PRO A 47 0.29 -2.75 -13.05
C PRO A 47 0.23 -3.63 -11.80
N ILE A 48 -0.95 -3.68 -11.19
CA ILE A 48 -1.26 -4.60 -10.09
C ILE A 48 -1.90 -5.87 -10.68
N LYS A 49 -1.36 -7.05 -10.34
CA LYS A 49 -1.93 -8.37 -10.64
C LYS A 49 -2.26 -9.13 -9.35
N LEU A 50 -3.10 -10.16 -9.45
CA LEU A 50 -3.38 -11.09 -8.34
C LEU A 50 -2.50 -12.34 -8.50
N GLY A 51 -1.68 -12.62 -7.50
CA GLY A 51 -0.73 -13.73 -7.53
C GLY A 51 0.39 -13.58 -8.56
N HIS A 52 1.26 -14.58 -8.61
CA HIS A 52 2.25 -14.71 -9.67
C HIS A 52 1.63 -15.21 -10.98
N THR A 53 2.38 -15.06 -12.07
CA THR A 53 1.93 -15.55 -13.37
C THR A 53 1.90 -17.08 -13.34
N ASP A 54 0.81 -17.65 -13.82
CA ASP A 54 0.65 -19.09 -14.00
C ASP A 54 1.02 -19.44 -15.45
N GLU A 55 1.95 -20.35 -15.65
CA GLU A 55 2.45 -20.73 -16.98
C GLU A 55 1.36 -21.24 -17.93
N ARG A 56 0.22 -21.70 -17.39
CA ARG A 56 -0.92 -22.19 -18.18
C ARG A 56 -1.72 -21.06 -18.82
N PHE A 57 -1.56 -19.82 -18.36
CA PHE A 57 -2.34 -18.67 -18.80
C PHE A 57 -1.42 -17.53 -19.23
N ASP A 58 -1.64 -17.00 -20.44
CA ASP A 58 -0.98 -15.80 -20.92
C ASP A 58 -1.91 -14.58 -20.78
N GLY A 59 -1.41 -13.54 -20.12
CA GLY A 59 -2.13 -12.29 -19.88
C GLY A 59 -3.12 -12.36 -18.69
N THR A 60 -2.69 -11.86 -17.53
CA THR A 60 -3.60 -11.57 -16.41
C THR A 60 -4.14 -10.14 -16.49
N PRO A 61 -5.41 -9.89 -16.12
CA PRO A 61 -5.95 -8.55 -16.10
C PRO A 61 -5.21 -7.69 -15.05
N SER A 62 -5.02 -6.41 -15.37
CA SER A 62 -4.52 -5.43 -14.42
C SER A 62 -5.66 -4.95 -13.52
N PHE A 63 -5.46 -5.00 -12.22
CA PHE A 63 -6.40 -4.53 -11.20
C PHE A 63 -6.07 -3.11 -10.70
N GLY A 64 -5.44 -2.30 -11.55
CA GLY A 64 -4.97 -0.96 -11.21
C GLY A 64 -3.45 -0.87 -11.27
N PHE A 65 -2.88 0.08 -10.54
CA PHE A 65 -1.46 0.40 -10.66
C PHE A 65 -0.86 0.99 -9.38
N VAL A 66 0.46 0.93 -9.29
CA VAL A 66 1.25 1.63 -8.28
C VAL A 66 1.51 3.07 -8.72
N ASP A 67 1.41 4.01 -7.79
CA ASP A 67 1.61 5.43 -8.07
C ASP A 67 2.26 6.16 -6.88
N LYS A 68 2.77 7.38 -7.07
CA LYS A 68 3.43 8.18 -6.01
C LYS A 68 4.55 7.43 -5.28
N LEU A 69 5.48 6.84 -6.04
CA LEU A 69 6.70 6.26 -5.49
C LEU A 69 7.51 7.32 -4.74
N ARG A 70 8.02 6.93 -3.58
CA ARG A 70 8.87 7.76 -2.73
C ARG A 70 9.63 6.89 -1.75
N THR A 71 10.66 7.44 -1.13
CA THR A 71 11.39 6.72 -0.08
C THR A 71 10.90 7.09 1.33
N THR A 72 11.06 6.16 2.27
CA THR A 72 10.92 6.35 3.71
C THR A 72 12.14 5.79 4.45
N ASN A 73 12.18 5.91 5.78
CA ASN A 73 13.25 5.37 6.62
C ASN A 73 14.65 5.81 6.14
N ASN A 74 14.80 7.11 5.86
CA ASN A 74 16.04 7.71 5.36
C ASN A 74 16.60 7.11 4.05
N GLY A 75 15.79 6.45 3.22
CA GLY A 75 16.28 5.76 2.01
C GLY A 75 16.15 4.24 2.06
N ASP A 76 15.85 3.66 3.22
CA ASP A 76 15.88 2.20 3.42
C ASP A 76 14.65 1.47 2.89
N ALA A 77 13.58 2.21 2.59
CA ALA A 77 12.36 1.62 2.06
C ALA A 77 11.82 2.44 0.88
N LEU A 78 11.35 1.73 -0.13
CA LEU A 78 10.49 2.26 -1.19
C LEU A 78 9.05 2.10 -0.74
N VAL A 79 8.26 3.17 -0.81
CA VAL A 79 6.81 3.10 -0.61
C VAL A 79 6.08 3.66 -1.84
N GLY A 80 4.89 3.14 -2.09
CA GLY A 80 3.99 3.63 -3.11
C GLY A 80 2.55 3.60 -2.65
N ASP A 81 1.68 4.18 -3.46
CA ASP A 81 0.25 4.08 -3.26
C ASP A 81 -0.34 3.09 -4.26
N LEU A 82 -1.10 2.13 -3.75
CA LEU A 82 -1.81 1.18 -4.59
C LEU A 82 -3.16 1.77 -5.00
N VAL A 83 -3.34 2.01 -6.30
CA VAL A 83 -4.56 2.57 -6.88
C VAL A 83 -5.32 1.43 -7.56
N MET A 84 -6.51 1.10 -7.07
CA MET A 84 -7.26 -0.08 -7.53
C MET A 84 -8.78 0.12 -7.38
N PRO A 85 -9.63 -0.76 -7.96
CA PRO A 85 -11.06 -0.75 -7.70
C PRO A 85 -11.37 -0.84 -6.20
N ALA A 86 -12.37 -0.08 -5.74
CA ALA A 86 -12.70 0.02 -4.31
C ALA A 86 -12.94 -1.34 -3.64
N TRP A 87 -13.65 -2.25 -4.33
CA TRP A 87 -13.90 -3.60 -3.82
C TRP A 87 -12.61 -4.37 -3.53
N LEU A 88 -11.58 -4.21 -4.37
CA LEU A 88 -10.31 -4.90 -4.18
C LEU A 88 -9.51 -4.24 -3.07
N ALA A 89 -9.49 -2.91 -2.99
CA ALA A 89 -8.84 -2.21 -1.89
C ALA A 89 -9.44 -2.54 -0.51
N ASP A 90 -10.73 -2.86 -0.47
CA ASP A 90 -11.43 -3.29 0.75
C ASP A 90 -11.15 -4.75 1.10
N ALA A 91 -11.03 -5.62 0.09
CA ALA A 91 -10.84 -7.06 0.26
C ALA A 91 -9.36 -7.47 0.43
N ALA A 92 -8.43 -6.75 -0.21
CA ALA A 92 -7.01 -7.10 -0.26
C ALA A 92 -6.37 -7.27 1.13
N PRO A 93 -6.61 -6.41 2.14
CA PRO A 93 -6.02 -6.61 3.47
C PRO A 93 -6.28 -7.98 4.08
N LEU A 94 -7.42 -8.62 3.75
CA LEU A 94 -7.77 -9.95 4.23
C LEU A 94 -7.33 -11.08 3.29
N HIS A 95 -7.55 -10.91 1.97
CA HIS A 95 -7.38 -12.00 1.00
C HIS A 95 -6.01 -12.00 0.30
N TYR A 96 -5.35 -10.85 0.29
CA TYR A 96 -4.03 -10.64 -0.28
C TYR A 96 -3.21 -9.74 0.65
N PRO A 97 -2.93 -10.20 1.89
CA PRO A 97 -2.28 -9.37 2.90
C PRO A 97 -0.87 -8.92 2.48
N ASP A 98 -0.25 -9.64 1.55
CA ASP A 98 1.12 -9.40 1.11
C ASP A 98 1.20 -8.95 -0.35
N ARG A 99 2.41 -8.57 -0.76
CA ARG A 99 2.73 -8.15 -2.12
C ARG A 99 4.17 -8.45 -2.46
N SER A 100 4.42 -8.69 -3.73
CA SER A 100 5.77 -8.77 -4.30
C SER A 100 5.89 -7.83 -5.49
N VAL A 101 7.04 -7.18 -5.62
CA VAL A 101 7.34 -6.32 -6.75
C VAL A 101 7.87 -7.14 -7.92
N GLU A 102 7.61 -6.66 -9.13
CA GLU A 102 8.32 -7.08 -10.34
C GLU A 102 9.26 -5.93 -10.73
N ALA A 103 10.54 -6.24 -10.97
CA ALA A 103 11.53 -5.24 -11.33
C ALA A 103 12.46 -5.78 -12.43
N ALA A 104 13.03 -4.87 -13.23
CA ALA A 104 13.95 -5.18 -14.30
C ALA A 104 15.25 -4.40 -14.12
N TYR A 105 16.37 -5.11 -14.05
CA TYR A 105 17.70 -4.53 -14.14
C TYR A 105 17.99 -4.09 -15.57
N ASP A 106 18.82 -3.05 -15.73
CA ASP A 106 19.26 -2.53 -17.02
C ASP A 106 18.10 -2.29 -18.00
N PHE A 107 16.98 -1.77 -17.47
CA PHE A 107 15.77 -1.54 -18.25
C PHE A 107 16.04 -0.46 -19.30
N GLN A 108 15.89 -0.82 -20.57
CA GLN A 108 16.03 0.13 -21.68
C GLN A 108 14.66 0.74 -22.05
N ASP A 109 14.55 2.06 -22.00
CA ASP A 109 13.33 2.75 -22.42
C ASP A 109 13.23 2.91 -23.95
N GLY A 110 12.11 3.44 -24.44
CA GLY A 110 11.87 3.63 -25.88
C GLY A 110 12.81 4.64 -26.55
N ALA A 111 13.54 5.46 -25.79
CA ALA A 111 14.55 6.39 -26.29
C ALA A 111 15.97 5.79 -26.26
N GLY A 112 16.13 4.58 -25.71
CA GLY A 112 17.39 3.87 -25.60
C GLY A 112 18.16 4.16 -24.32
N THR A 113 17.61 4.94 -23.37
CA THR A 113 18.24 5.17 -22.06
C THR A 113 18.16 3.89 -21.25
N VAL A 114 19.27 3.52 -20.61
CA VAL A 114 19.33 2.36 -19.71
C VAL A 114 19.17 2.84 -18.27
N TRP A 115 18.17 2.28 -17.60
CA TRP A 115 17.84 2.53 -16.21
C TRP A 115 18.35 1.36 -15.37
N PRO A 116 19.23 1.59 -14.36
CA PRO A 116 19.87 0.50 -13.62
C PRO A 116 18.87 -0.49 -13.01
N LEU A 117 17.74 0.01 -12.53
CA LEU A 117 16.66 -0.81 -12.01
C LEU A 117 15.33 -0.05 -12.15
N ALA A 118 14.32 -0.71 -12.71
CA ALA A 118 12.99 -0.14 -12.87
C ALA A 118 11.92 -1.05 -12.25
N LEU A 119 10.97 -0.45 -11.53
CA LEU A 119 9.78 -1.15 -11.03
C LEU A 119 8.79 -1.35 -12.18
N THR A 120 8.48 -2.59 -12.54
CA THR A 120 7.69 -2.93 -13.74
C THR A 120 6.32 -3.49 -13.43
N GLY A 121 6.05 -3.92 -12.19
CA GLY A 121 4.76 -4.45 -11.77
C GLY A 121 4.67 -4.75 -10.27
N LEU A 122 3.50 -5.20 -9.84
CA LEU A 122 3.25 -5.63 -8.47
C LEU A 122 2.22 -6.78 -8.43
N ALA A 123 2.55 -7.85 -7.72
CA ALA A 123 1.65 -8.94 -7.40
C ALA A 123 1.06 -8.74 -6.00
N LEU A 124 -0.25 -8.79 -5.85
CA LEU A 124 -0.92 -8.97 -4.56
C LEU A 124 -0.93 -10.47 -4.22
N LEU A 125 -0.45 -10.83 -3.04
CA LEU A 125 -0.18 -12.20 -2.63
C LEU A 125 -1.07 -12.61 -1.47
N GLY A 126 -1.68 -13.80 -1.60
CA GLY A 126 -2.54 -14.42 -0.61
C GLY A 126 -1.85 -15.62 0.06
N GLU A 127 -1.76 -16.74 -0.66
CA GLU A 127 -1.10 -17.96 -0.18
C GLU A 127 0.42 -17.91 -0.35
N ALA A 128 0.90 -17.36 -1.47
CA ALA A 128 2.32 -17.22 -1.73
C ALA A 128 2.98 -16.20 -0.79
N ALA A 129 4.15 -16.54 -0.24
CA ALA A 129 4.93 -15.62 0.56
C ALA A 129 5.64 -14.56 -0.32
N PRO A 130 5.80 -13.32 0.17
CA PRO A 130 6.61 -12.31 -0.51
C PRO A 130 8.10 -12.63 -0.36
N ALA A 131 8.92 -12.21 -1.34
CA ALA A 131 10.39 -12.29 -1.23
C ALA A 131 10.91 -11.47 -0.04
N ILE A 132 10.37 -10.26 0.15
CA ILE A 132 10.71 -9.37 1.26
C ILE A 132 9.74 -9.63 2.42
N THR A 133 10.12 -10.55 3.30
CA THR A 133 9.28 -11.03 4.41
C THR A 133 9.14 -10.04 5.58
N SER A 134 9.90 -8.95 5.57
CA SER A 134 9.91 -7.92 6.61
C SER A 134 8.98 -6.73 6.34
N LEU A 135 8.20 -6.76 5.25
CA LEU A 135 7.25 -5.72 4.95
C LEU A 135 6.00 -5.86 5.82
N ASP A 136 5.46 -4.74 6.33
CA ASP A 136 4.19 -4.78 7.06
C ASP A 136 3.07 -5.27 6.15
N SER A 137 2.18 -6.14 6.65
CA SER A 137 1.02 -6.60 5.88
C SER A 137 0.08 -5.44 5.55
N LEU A 138 -0.71 -5.57 4.48
CA LEU A 138 -1.77 -4.61 4.15
C LEU A 138 -2.80 -4.49 5.28
N GLN A 139 -3.05 -5.59 6.00
CA GLN A 139 -3.91 -5.60 7.19
C GLN A 139 -3.37 -4.65 8.28
N ASP A 140 -2.09 -4.80 8.63
CA ASP A 140 -1.45 -3.98 9.66
C ASP A 140 -1.40 -2.51 9.27
N LEU A 141 -1.07 -2.22 8.00
CA LEU A 141 -1.04 -0.88 7.47
C LEU A 141 -2.42 -0.19 7.55
N VAL A 142 -3.49 -0.88 7.13
CA VAL A 142 -4.84 -0.32 7.15
C VAL A 142 -5.31 -0.10 8.60
N VAL A 143 -5.04 -1.03 9.50
CA VAL A 143 -5.35 -0.88 10.95
C VAL A 143 -4.60 0.33 11.53
N ALA A 144 -3.31 0.48 11.24
CA ALA A 144 -2.52 1.62 11.69
C ALA A 144 -3.06 2.96 11.13
N SER A 145 -3.46 2.99 9.86
CA SER A 145 -4.04 4.19 9.22
C SER A 145 -5.40 4.58 9.81
N ALA A 146 -6.21 3.60 10.25
CA ALA A 146 -7.49 3.84 10.90
C ALA A 146 -7.27 4.45 12.29
N ARG A 147 -6.31 3.93 13.06
CA ARG A 147 -5.94 4.47 14.38
C ARG A 147 -5.46 5.92 14.31
N LYS A 148 -4.63 6.28 13.33
CA LYS A 148 -4.16 7.66 13.12
C LYS A 148 -5.29 8.68 12.85
N ARG A 149 -6.43 8.23 12.31
CA ARG A 149 -7.57 9.10 11.99
C ARG A 149 -8.49 9.39 13.19
N VAL A 150 -8.38 8.63 14.29
CA VAL A 150 -9.21 8.81 15.50
C VAL A 150 -8.47 9.69 16.53
N ALA A 151 -8.06 10.89 16.12
CA ALA A 151 -7.64 11.95 17.03
C ALA A 151 -8.78 12.98 17.15
N LEU A 152 -9.65 12.81 18.15
CA LEU A 152 -10.75 13.74 18.42
C LEU A 152 -10.23 14.88 19.31
N THR A 153 -10.12 16.09 18.78
CA THR A 153 -9.81 17.29 19.57
C THR A 153 -11.09 17.77 20.25
N THR A 154 -11.22 17.60 21.55
CA THR A 154 -12.27 18.26 22.34
C THR A 154 -11.83 19.70 22.62
N THR A 155 -12.38 20.68 21.90
CA THR A 155 -12.38 22.08 22.35
C THR A 155 -13.43 22.22 23.46
N GLY A 156 -12.99 22.19 24.71
CA GLY A 156 -13.86 22.38 25.86
C GLY A 156 -14.44 23.80 25.89
N ALA A 157 -15.75 23.92 25.72
CA ALA A 157 -16.50 25.07 26.21
C ALA A 157 -16.84 24.82 27.69
N GLY A 158 -16.18 25.61 28.56
CA GLY A 158 -16.38 25.83 29.99
C GLY A 158 -17.24 24.86 30.82
N TRP A 159 -16.57 24.10 31.71
CA TRP A 159 -17.09 23.79 33.05
C TRP A 159 -15.91 23.53 34.03
N PRO A 160 -16.03 23.89 35.33
CA PRO A 160 -14.87 24.11 36.19
C PRO A 160 -14.18 22.82 36.63
N ASP A 161 -12.86 22.92 36.69
CA ASP A 161 -11.90 21.89 37.06
C ASP A 161 -12.17 21.34 38.46
N THR A 162 -12.56 20.05 38.51
CA THR A 162 -12.54 19.24 39.73
C THR A 162 -11.98 17.86 39.42
N GLY A 163 -10.65 17.80 39.22
CA GLY A 163 -9.79 16.87 39.98
C GLY A 163 -9.91 15.35 39.80
N TYR A 164 -10.72 14.80 38.88
CA TYR A 164 -10.78 13.34 38.67
C TYR A 164 -10.78 12.96 37.18
N ARG A 165 -9.64 12.43 36.70
CA ARG A 165 -9.49 11.91 35.34
C ARG A 165 -10.13 10.52 35.23
N THR A 166 -11.38 10.47 34.79
CA THR A 166 -12.01 9.22 34.33
C THR A 166 -12.43 9.38 32.87
N THR A 167 -11.71 8.72 31.94
CA THR A 167 -12.07 8.71 30.52
C THR A 167 -13.06 7.59 30.26
N ILE A 168 -14.34 7.94 30.10
CA ILE A 168 -15.40 7.04 29.62
C ILE A 168 -15.57 7.27 28.11
N LEU A 169 -15.29 6.27 27.29
CA LEU A 169 -15.69 6.25 25.87
C LEU A 169 -17.08 5.62 25.76
N ILE A 170 -18.13 6.44 25.72
CA ILE A 170 -19.48 5.98 25.32
C ILE A 170 -19.60 6.07 23.80
N ALA A 171 -19.53 4.92 23.14
CA ALA A 171 -20.04 4.74 21.80
C ALA A 171 -21.57 4.65 21.85
N ALA A 172 -22.26 5.79 21.77
CA ALA A 172 -23.72 5.81 21.66
C ALA A 172 -24.14 5.74 20.19
N ALA A 173 -24.34 4.51 19.72
CA ALA A 173 -25.05 4.21 18.47
C ALA A 173 -26.44 4.88 18.47
N ARG A 174 -26.69 5.67 17.43
CA ARG A 174 -27.87 6.51 17.23
C ARG A 174 -29.12 5.65 16.97
N ARG A 175 -29.71 5.10 18.04
CA ARG A 175 -30.99 4.39 18.00
C ARG A 175 -32.15 5.38 18.18
N ARG A 176 -32.95 5.52 17.12
CA ARG A 176 -34.35 6.02 17.05
C ARG A 176 -34.60 7.51 17.35
N ARG A 177 -35.00 8.24 16.30
CA ARG A 177 -36.04 9.29 16.40
C ARG A 177 -36.68 9.58 15.04
N ASN A 178 -37.76 8.85 14.72
CA ASN A 178 -38.90 9.40 13.96
C ASN A 178 -40.11 8.49 14.17
N GLN A 179 -40.64 8.56 15.39
CA GLN A 179 -42.05 8.36 15.67
C GLN A 179 -42.60 9.76 15.98
N ARG A 180 -43.31 10.36 15.04
CA ARG A 180 -44.29 11.41 15.34
C ARG A 180 -45.46 11.30 14.37
N LYS A 181 -46.62 11.06 14.97
CA LYS A 181 -47.94 10.87 14.40
C LYS A 181 -48.38 12.07 13.55
N VAL A 182 -49.16 11.79 12.51
CA VAL A 182 -50.20 12.70 12.00
C VAL A 182 -51.46 11.85 11.84
N LEU A 183 -52.50 12.28 12.57
CA LEU A 183 -53.93 11.92 12.60
C LEU A 183 -54.36 10.51 12.16
#